data_AF-A0A969Q280-F1
#
_entry.id   AF-A0A969Q280-F1
#
_cell.length_a   1.000
_cell.length_b   1.000
_cell.length_c   1.000
_cell.angle_alpha   90.00
_cell.angle_beta   90.00
_cell.angle_gamma   90.00
#
_symmetry.space_group_name_H-M   'P 1'
#
loop_
_entity.id
_entity.type
_entity.pdbx_description
1 polymer ?
#
loop_
_entity_poly.entity_id
_entity_poly.type
_entity_poly.pdbx_seq_one_letter_code
_entity_poly.pdbx_strand_id
1 'polypeptide(L)' 'MYQRLSSVPTHIDEIIRDLHLSAQSVSVALTMLELKGLAENMGAMQYCLQRH' A
#
# COMPACT_ATOMS: atom_id res chain seq x y z
N MET A 1 -18.11 -18.63 0.74
CA MET A 1 -17.26 -18.77 -0.46
C MET A 1 -17.66 -17.68 -1.45
N TYR A 2 -17.15 -16.46 -1.49
CA TYR A 2 -15.82 -15.93 -1.23
C TYR A 2 -16.02 -14.49 -0.75
N GLN A 3 -15.92 -14.26 0.55
CA GLN A 3 -15.78 -12.92 1.08
C GLN A 3 -14.34 -12.51 0.76
N ARG A 4 -14.04 -12.27 -0.52
CA ARG A 4 -12.73 -11.79 -0.98
C ARG A 4 -12.59 -10.41 -0.39
N LEU A 5 -11.97 -10.43 0.79
CA LEU A 5 -11.39 -9.34 1.53
C LEU A 5 -11.06 -8.23 0.54
N SER A 6 -11.78 -7.12 0.64
CA SER A 6 -11.52 -5.94 -0.18
C SER A 6 -10.18 -5.35 0.24
N SER A 7 -9.14 -5.94 -0.32
CA SER A 7 -7.79 -5.43 -0.47
C SER A 7 -7.86 -4.33 -1.53
N VAL A 8 -8.56 -3.22 -1.18
CA VAL A 8 -8.79 -2.11 -2.11
C VAL A 8 -7.42 -1.53 -2.46
N PRO A 9 -7.03 -1.52 -3.75
CA PRO A 9 -5.79 -0.91 -4.17
C PRO A 9 -5.87 0.61 -3.90
N THR A 10 -4.99 1.11 -3.04
CA THR A 10 -4.91 2.54 -2.71
C THR A 10 -3.74 3.16 -3.47
N HIS A 11 -3.97 4.31 -4.13
CA HIS A 11 -2.90 5.00 -4.83
C HIS A 11 -1.91 5.60 -3.84
N ILE A 12 -0.61 5.58 -4.15
CA ILE A 12 0.43 6.14 -3.28
C ILE A 12 0.15 7.61 -2.89
N ASP A 13 -0.41 8.40 -3.81
CA ASP A 13 -0.78 9.81 -3.53
C ASP A 13 -1.87 9.95 -2.47
N GLU A 14 -2.82 9.01 -2.41
CA GLU A 14 -3.84 9.01 -1.36
C GLU A 14 -3.21 8.67 -0.01
N ILE A 15 -2.27 7.73 0.02
CA ILE A 15 -1.50 7.37 1.21
C ILE A 15 -0.66 8.56 1.70
N ILE A 16 0.00 9.27 0.77
CA ILE A 16 0.76 10.49 1.04
C ILE A 16 -0.15 11.57 1.65
N ARG A 17 -1.33 11.77 1.06
CA ARG A 17 -2.31 12.76 1.51
C ARG A 17 -2.87 12.42 2.90
N ASP A 18 -3.19 11.16 3.15
CA ASP A 18 -3.75 10.70 4.42
C ASP A 18 -2.72 10.80 5.55
N LEU A 19 -1.50 10.30 5.30
CA LEU A 19 -0.42 10.27 6.30
C LEU A 19 0.27 11.63 6.49
N HIS A 20 0.05 12.60 5.60
CA HIS A 20 0.73 13.90 5.58
C HIS A 20 2.26 13.78 5.62
N LEU A 21 2.80 12.68 5.06
CA LEU A 21 4.23 12.40 4.98
C LEU A 21 4.78 12.79 3.61
N SER A 22 6.09 12.97 3.52
CA SER A 22 6.73 13.18 2.23
C SER A 22 6.56 11.94 1.33
N ALA A 23 6.44 12.15 0.01
CA ALA A 23 6.38 11.06 -0.96
C ALA A 23 7.54 10.07 -0.80
N GLN A 24 8.74 10.58 -0.52
CA GLN A 24 9.92 9.76 -0.27
C GLN A 24 9.75 8.87 0.98
N SER A 25 9.24 9.43 2.09
CA SER A 25 9.00 8.68 3.32
C SER A 25 7.97 7.56 3.10
N VAL A 26 6.89 7.85 2.38
CA VAL A 26 5.85 6.87 2.05
C VAL A 26 6.40 5.77 1.14
N SER A 27 7.15 6.12 0.09
CA SER A 27 7.78 5.13 -0.80
C SER A 27 8.72 4.20 -0.05
N VAL A 28 9.57 4.73 0.84
CA VAL A 28 10.48 3.92 1.66
C VAL A 28 9.70 2.98 2.58
N ALA A 29 8.65 3.48 3.24
CA ALA A 29 7.79 2.67 4.09
C ALA A 29 7.09 1.56 3.30
N LEU A 30 6.55 1.86 2.13
CA LEU A 30 5.92 0.87 1.24
C LEU A 30 6.91 -0.19 0.80
N THR A 31 8.12 0.19 0.38
CA THR A 31 9.19 -0.78 0.04
C THR A 31 9.54 -1.68 1.23
N MET A 32 9.63 -1.13 2.44
CA MET A 32 9.87 -1.95 3.65
C MET A 32 8.72 -2.92 3.92
N LEU A 33 7.48 -2.50 3.69
CA LEU A 33 6.31 -3.37 3.83
C LEU A 33 6.27 -4.44 2.74
N GLU A 34 6.65 -4.13 1.50
CA GLU A 34 6.80 -5.10 0.41
C GLU A 34 7.84 -6.17 0.74
N LEU A 35 9.01 -5.77 1.23
CA LEU A 35 10.05 -6.71 1.67
C LEU A 35 9.59 -7.61 2.82
N LYS A 36 8.67 -7.13 3.66
CA LYS A 36 8.07 -7.91 4.75
C LYS A 36 6.88 -8.77 4.30
N GLY A 37 6.43 -8.65 3.04
CA GLY A 37 5.20 -9.29 2.56
C GLY A 37 3.92 -8.70 3.14
N LEU A 38 3.98 -7.49 3.69
CA LEU A 38 2.87 -6.76 4.31
C LEU A 38 2.19 -5.78 3.35
N ALA A 39 2.84 -5.43 2.24
CA ALA A 39 2.26 -4.65 1.16
C ALA A 39 2.59 -5.31 -0.18
N GLU A 40 1.73 -5.13 -1.17
CA GLU A 40 1.93 -5.61 -2.53
C GLU A 40 1.60 -4.49 -3.51
N ASN A 41 2.52 -4.24 -4.45
CA ASN A 41 2.29 -3.31 -5.54
C ASN A 41 1.46 -3.99 -6.63
N MET A 42 0.26 -3.46 -6.87
CA MET A 42 -0.70 -3.95 -7.85
C MET A 42 -0.47 -3.37 -9.26
N GLY A 43 0.61 -2.59 -9.44
CA GLY A 43 0.87 -1.79 -10.64
C GLY A 43 0.20 -0.42 -10.59
N ALA A 44 0.56 0.46 -11.54
CA ALA A 44 0.02 1.82 -11.64
C ALA A 44 0.10 2.64 -10.32
N MET A 45 1.16 2.43 -9.53
CA MET A 45 1.37 3.06 -8.22
C MET A 45 0.26 2.76 -7.19
N GLN A 46 -0.47 1.68 -7.39
CA GLN A 46 -1.47 1.22 -6.46
C GLN A 46 -0.89 0.15 -5.53
N TYR A 47 -1.13 0.31 -4.24
CA TYR A 47 -0.63 -0.58 -3.21
C TYR A 47 -1.80 -1.20 -2.46
N CYS A 48 -1.67 -2.49 -2.18
CA CYS A 48 -2.55 -3.19 -1.30
C CYS A 48 -1.81 -3.60 -0.01
N LEU A 49 -2.41 -3.33 1.14
CA LEU A 49 -1.94 -3.86 2.41
C LEU A 49 -2.43 -5.30 2.59
N GLN A 50 -1.49 -6.22 2.84
CA GLN A 50 -1.79 -7.57 3.30
C GLN A 50 -2.18 -7.48 4.78
N ARG A 51 -3.47 -7.62 5.08
CA ARG A 51 -3.94 -7.90 6.44
C ARG A 51 -3.86 -9.41 6.65
N HIS A 52 -2.92 -9.84 7.48
CA HIS A 52 -2.78 -11.22 7.94
C HIS A 52 -3.71 -11.52 9.13
#